data_AF-A0AAN8XU03-F1
#
_entry.id   AF-A0AAN8XU03-F1
#
_cell.length_a   1.000
_cell.length_b   1.000
_cell.length_c   1.000
_cell.angle_alpha   90.00
_cell.angle_beta   90.00
_cell.angle_gamma   90.00
#
_symmetry.space_group_name_H-M   'P 1'
#
loop_
_entity.id
_entity.type
_entity.pdbx_description
1 polymer ?
#
loop_
_entity_poly.entity_id
_entity_poly.type
_entity_poly.pdbx_seq_one_letter_code
_entity_poly.pdbx_strand_id
1 'polypeptide(L)'
;AEASELDLQKQKEKQSITTLKEQYLHSIQVVYEYKEIMGDRYNIHSQLEHLQSKYIGTGHADTAQFEWCVNQQRDTYASYMGHFDMLNMIALAENETKARVRFNMMEKMVQPCGPPPEKNED
;
A
#
# COMPACT_ATOMS: atom_id res chain seq x y z
N ALA A 1 11.67 66.29 18.64
CA ALA A 1 12.15 65.30 17.66
C ALA A 1 12.48 63.97 18.34
N GLU A 2 13.31 63.96 19.39
CA GLU A 2 13.76 62.73 20.09
C GLU A 2 12.64 61.86 20.69
N ALA A 3 11.58 62.45 21.24
CA ALA A 3 10.44 61.69 21.75
C ALA A 3 9.73 60.84 20.67
N SER A 4 9.73 61.31 19.42
CA SER A 4 9.11 60.60 18.29
C SER A 4 9.97 59.46 17.76
N GLU A 5 11.30 59.57 17.87
CA GLU A 5 12.23 58.49 17.48
C GLU A 5 12.20 57.35 18.48
N LEU A 6 12.12 57.66 19.78
CA LEU A 6 12.02 56.65 20.83
C LEU A 6 10.73 55.81 20.70
N ASP A 7 9.61 56.44 20.34
CA ASP A 7 8.34 55.74 20.12
C ASP A 7 8.38 54.88 18.86
N LEU A 8 9.02 55.37 17.78
CA LEU A 8 9.25 54.57 16.58
C LEU A 8 10.16 53.36 16.84
N GLN A 9 11.18 53.51 17.69
CA GLN A 9 12.08 52.43 18.11
C GLN A 9 11.32 51.35 18.88
N LYS A 10 10.51 51.74 19.88
CA LYS A 10 9.65 50.82 20.64
C LYS A 10 8.63 50.12 19.74
N GLN A 11 8.10 50.81 18.73
CA GLN A 11 7.15 50.23 17.79
C GLN A 11 7.81 49.19 16.86
N LYS A 12 9.03 49.45 16.39
CA LYS A 12 9.83 48.47 15.63
C LYS A 12 10.20 47.25 16.46
N GLU A 13 10.58 47.45 17.71
CA GLU A 13 10.92 46.36 18.63
C GLU A 13 9.69 45.49 18.96
N LYS A 14 8.54 46.13 19.19
CA LYS A 14 7.26 45.44 19.37
C LYS A 14 6.84 44.65 18.12
N GLN A 15 7.04 45.20 16.91
CA GLN A 15 6.80 44.48 15.66
C GLN A 15 7.74 43.28 15.51
N SER A 16 9.03 43.45 15.78
CA SER A 16 10.03 42.37 15.74
C SER A 16 9.68 41.21 16.69
N ILE A 17 9.25 41.54 17.92
CA ILE A 17 8.80 40.55 18.90
C ILE A 17 7.55 39.81 18.43
N THR A 18 6.59 40.50 17.79
CA THR A 18 5.41 39.84 17.22
C THR A 18 5.79 38.89 16.08
N THR A 19 6.66 39.30 15.16
CA THR A 19 7.13 38.43 14.06
C THR A 19 7.87 37.19 14.58
N LEU A 20 8.71 37.34 15.61
CA LEU A 20 9.40 36.21 16.24
C LEU A 20 8.43 35.25 16.93
N LYS A 21 7.39 35.78 17.59
CA LYS A 21 6.32 34.95 18.19
C LYS A 21 5.55 34.18 17.12
N GLU A 22 5.23 34.81 15.99
CA GLU A 22 4.55 34.16 14.86
C GLU A 22 5.42 33.05 14.25
N GLN A 23 6.72 33.28 14.06
CA GLN A 23 7.66 32.24 13.60
C GLN A 23 7.74 31.05 14.56
N TYR A 24 7.77 31.32 15.87
CA TYR A 24 7.83 30.27 16.89
C TYR A 24 6.52 29.48 16.98
N LEU A 25 5.37 30.15 16.84
CA LEU A 25 4.07 29.49 16.80
C LEU A 25 3.92 28.63 15.54
N HIS A 26 4.39 29.12 14.40
CA HIS A 26 4.39 28.37 13.15
C HIS A 26 5.31 27.13 13.22
N SER A 27 6.50 27.25 13.79
CA SER A 27 7.41 26.10 13.93
C SER A 27 6.83 25.02 14.86
N ILE A 28 6.16 25.42 15.94
CA ILE A 28 5.43 24.50 16.81
C ILE A 28 4.30 23.80 16.03
N GLN A 29 3.49 24.54 15.29
CA GLN A 29 2.38 23.98 14.53
C GLN A 29 2.85 22.97 13.47
N VAL A 30 3.94 23.28 12.76
CA VAL A 30 4.58 22.34 11.82
C VAL A 30 5.00 21.05 12.52
N VAL A 31 5.60 21.12 13.72
CA VAL A 31 6.00 19.91 14.47
C VAL A 31 4.80 19.06 14.88
N TYR A 32 3.70 19.68 15.33
CA TYR A 32 2.47 18.96 15.66
C TYR A 32 1.83 18.30 14.45
N GLU A 33 1.77 19.01 13.31
CA GLU A 33 1.24 18.50 12.06
C GLU A 33 2.07 17.32 11.53
N TYR A 34 3.41 17.43 11.56
CA TYR A 34 4.30 16.32 11.23
C TYR A 34 4.08 15.11 12.14
N LYS A 35 3.86 15.34 13.45
CA LYS A 35 3.62 14.26 14.40
C LYS A 35 2.31 13.51 14.11
N GLU A 36 1.24 14.23 13.75
CA GLU A 36 -0.02 13.61 13.33
C GLU A 36 0.14 12.82 12.03
N ILE A 37 0.75 13.41 10.99
CA ILE A 37 1.00 12.75 9.70
C ILE A 37 1.80 11.45 9.90
N MET A 38 2.82 11.46 10.76
CA MET A 38 3.60 10.26 11.05
C MET A 38 2.76 9.20 11.76
N GLY A 39 1.93 9.58 12.74
CA GLY A 39 1.02 8.67 13.45
C GLY A 39 0.02 7.99 12.52
N ASP A 40 -0.58 8.76 11.61
CA ASP A 40 -1.54 8.23 10.63
C ASP A 40 -0.89 7.26 9.65
N ARG A 41 0.35 7.54 9.22
CA ARG A 41 1.09 6.62 8.33
C ARG A 41 1.37 5.27 8.97
N TYR A 42 1.72 5.23 10.26
CA TYR A 42 1.90 3.95 10.97
C TYR A 42 0.60 3.19 11.12
N ASN A 43 -0.51 3.89 11.37
CA ASN A 43 -1.84 3.29 11.44
C ASN A 43 -2.25 2.68 10.09
N ILE A 44 -2.01 3.38 8.98
CA ILE A 44 -2.31 2.89 7.62
C ILE A 44 -1.48 1.63 7.32
N HIS A 45 -0.20 1.60 7.67
CA HIS A 45 0.66 0.45 7.44
C HIS A 45 0.17 -0.79 8.19
N SER A 46 -0.15 -0.64 9.49
CA SER A 46 -0.67 -1.73 10.31
C SER A 46 -2.01 -2.27 9.78
N GLN A 47 -2.90 -1.40 9.30
CA GLN A 47 -4.16 -1.83 8.69
C GLN A 47 -3.95 -2.60 7.39
N LEU A 48 -2.99 -2.18 6.55
CA LEU A 48 -2.65 -2.90 5.31
C LEU A 48 -2.07 -4.29 5.62
N GLU A 49 -1.13 -4.40 6.55
CA GLU A 49 -0.55 -5.69 6.98
C GLU A 49 -1.60 -6.63 7.55
N HIS A 50 -2.57 -6.09 8.29
CA HIS A 50 -3.71 -6.86 8.78
C HIS A 50 -4.55 -7.45 7.64
N LEU A 51 -4.85 -6.65 6.61
CA LEU A 51 -5.59 -7.11 5.44
C LEU A 51 -4.80 -8.16 4.65
N GLN A 52 -3.50 -7.95 4.45
CA GLN A 52 -2.62 -8.90 3.75
C GLN A 52 -2.52 -10.24 4.49
N SER A 53 -2.53 -10.23 5.82
CA SER A 53 -2.54 -11.44 6.64
C SER A 53 -3.86 -12.21 6.56
N LYS A 54 -4.98 -11.50 6.37
CA LYS A 54 -6.32 -12.09 6.32
C LYS A 54 -6.73 -12.56 4.93
N TYR A 55 -6.37 -11.80 3.90
CA TYR A 55 -6.76 -12.02 2.52
C TYR A 55 -5.52 -12.21 1.65
N ILE A 56 -5.21 -13.47 1.37
CA ILE A 56 -4.11 -13.86 0.49
C ILE A 56 -4.35 -13.24 -0.88
N GLY A 57 -3.31 -12.63 -1.46
CA GLY A 57 -3.39 -11.95 -2.75
C GLY A 57 -3.64 -10.43 -2.68
N THR A 58 -3.81 -9.87 -1.48
CA THR A 58 -3.88 -8.41 -1.29
C THR A 58 -2.54 -7.77 -1.67
N GLY A 59 -2.52 -6.99 -2.76
CA GLY A 59 -1.33 -6.30 -3.25
C GLY A 59 -1.00 -5.01 -2.51
N HIS A 60 0.15 -4.43 -2.84
CA HIS A 60 0.62 -3.10 -2.44
C HIS A 60 1.24 -2.39 -3.65
N ALA A 61 1.65 -1.13 -3.49
CA ALA A 61 2.19 -0.32 -4.59
C ALA A 61 3.41 -0.95 -5.28
N ASP A 62 4.22 -1.71 -4.52
CA ASP A 62 5.45 -2.35 -5.00
C ASP A 62 5.26 -3.84 -5.34
N THR A 63 4.02 -4.32 -5.47
CA THR A 63 3.77 -5.72 -5.87
C THR A 63 4.31 -5.96 -7.28
N ALA A 64 5.20 -6.95 -7.41
CA ALA A 64 5.81 -7.25 -8.69
C ALA A 64 4.77 -7.83 -9.66
N GLN A 65 4.95 -7.59 -10.96
CA GLN A 65 4.10 -8.17 -12.00
C GLN A 65 4.00 -9.70 -11.87
N PHE A 66 5.12 -10.36 -11.52
CA PHE A 66 5.15 -11.81 -11.30
C PHE A 66 4.22 -12.24 -10.16
N GLU A 67 4.27 -11.58 -9.01
CA GLU A 67 3.45 -11.88 -7.84
C GLU A 67 1.96 -11.69 -8.15
N TRP A 68 1.62 -10.61 -8.84
CA TRP A 68 0.25 -10.34 -9.29
C TRP A 68 -0.27 -11.44 -10.23
N CYS A 69 0.52 -11.82 -11.24
CA CYS A 69 0.16 -12.89 -12.18
C CYS A 69 -0.02 -14.24 -11.48
N VAL A 70 0.83 -14.58 -10.51
CA VAL A 70 0.72 -15.83 -9.74
C VAL A 70 -0.58 -15.87 -8.95
N ASN A 71 -0.96 -14.77 -8.29
CA ASN A 71 -2.22 -14.68 -7.56
C ASN A 71 -3.43 -14.82 -8.49
N GLN A 72 -3.44 -14.09 -9.62
CA GLN A 72 -4.49 -14.19 -10.64
C GLN A 72 -4.69 -15.61 -11.17
N GLN A 73 -3.60 -16.33 -11.48
CA GLN A 73 -3.68 -17.70 -11.99
C GLN A 73 -4.17 -18.68 -10.92
N ARG A 74 -3.75 -18.51 -9.66
CA ARG A 74 -4.26 -19.33 -8.55
C ARG A 74 -5.75 -19.11 -8.31
N ASP A 75 -6.22 -17.86 -8.34
CA ASP A 75 -7.65 -17.54 -8.22
C ASP A 75 -8.48 -18.11 -9.37
N THR A 76 -7.91 -18.09 -10.59
CA THR A 76 -8.51 -18.70 -11.77
C THR A 76 -8.66 -20.21 -11.61
N TYR A 77 -7.61 -20.92 -11.19
CA TYR A 77 -7.68 -22.37 -10.95
C TYR A 77 -8.63 -22.72 -9.81
N ALA A 78 -8.66 -21.94 -8.74
CA ALA A 78 -9.62 -22.11 -7.65
C ALA A 78 -11.06 -21.96 -8.15
N SER A 79 -11.32 -20.95 -9.00
CA SER A 79 -12.61 -20.72 -9.63
C SER A 79 -13.03 -21.89 -10.54
N TYR A 80 -12.13 -22.40 -11.38
CA TYR A 80 -12.40 -23.57 -12.22
C TYR A 80 -12.77 -24.82 -11.43
N MET A 81 -12.15 -25.03 -10.27
CA MET A 81 -12.46 -26.17 -9.41
C MET A 81 -13.74 -25.98 -8.59
N GLY A 82 -14.04 -24.73 -8.19
CA GLY A 82 -15.21 -24.36 -7.39
C GLY A 82 -16.52 -24.28 -8.18
N HIS A 83 -16.47 -23.86 -9.45
CA HIS A 83 -17.65 -23.75 -10.31
C HIS A 83 -17.88 -25.03 -11.12
N PHE A 84 -18.99 -25.72 -10.85
CA PHE A 84 -19.31 -27.01 -11.49
C PHE A 84 -19.38 -26.93 -13.01
N ASP A 85 -19.98 -25.87 -13.57
CA ASP A 85 -20.14 -25.70 -15.01
C ASP A 85 -18.79 -25.48 -15.71
N MET A 86 -17.90 -24.69 -15.09
CA MET A 86 -16.55 -24.46 -15.60
C MET A 86 -15.72 -25.74 -15.58
N LEU A 87 -15.77 -26.49 -14.47
CA LEU A 87 -15.08 -27.77 -14.37
C LEU A 87 -15.56 -28.75 -15.43
N ASN A 88 -16.88 -28.81 -15.68
CA ASN A 88 -17.44 -29.68 -16.71
C ASN A 88 -17.01 -29.27 -18.10
N MET A 89 -17.02 -27.96 -18.40
CA MET A 89 -16.58 -27.44 -19.69
C MET A 89 -15.14 -27.85 -19.98
N ILE A 90 -14.24 -27.70 -19.01
CA ILE A 90 -12.82 -28.07 -19.15
C ILE A 90 -12.66 -29.59 -19.27
N ALA A 91 -13.34 -30.38 -18.44
CA ALA A 91 -13.28 -31.85 -18.50
C ALA A 91 -13.78 -32.42 -19.84
N LEU A 92 -14.82 -31.81 -20.42
CA LEU A 92 -15.30 -32.18 -21.74
C LEU A 92 -14.33 -31.77 -22.84
N ALA A 93 -13.73 -30.57 -22.76
CA ALA A 93 -12.77 -30.09 -23.74
C ALA A 93 -11.47 -30.89 -23.75
N GLU A 94 -10.96 -31.29 -22.58
CA GLU A 94 -9.75 -32.10 -22.44
C GLU A 94 -10.01 -33.62 -22.58
N ASN A 95 -11.29 -34.03 -22.65
CA ASN A 95 -11.71 -35.44 -22.65
C ASN A 95 -11.12 -36.25 -21.48
N GLU A 96 -11.14 -35.64 -20.29
CA GLU A 96 -10.57 -36.21 -19.08
C GLU A 96 -11.61 -36.27 -17.96
N THR A 97 -11.40 -37.15 -16.99
CA THR A 97 -12.33 -37.22 -15.84
C THR A 97 -12.25 -35.94 -15.00
N LYS A 98 -13.37 -35.52 -14.41
CA LYS A 98 -13.41 -34.34 -13.52
C LYS A 98 -12.40 -34.44 -12.36
N ALA A 99 -12.18 -35.65 -11.85
CA ALA A 99 -11.19 -35.90 -10.80
C ALA A 99 -9.76 -35.62 -11.29
N ARG A 100 -9.44 -36.04 -12.51
CA ARG A 100 -8.13 -35.80 -13.11
C ARG A 100 -7.90 -34.33 -13.44
N VAL A 101 -8.90 -33.64 -13.97
CA VAL A 101 -8.81 -32.19 -14.19
C VAL A 101 -8.54 -31.45 -12.88
N ARG A 102 -9.27 -31.78 -11.79
CA ARG A 102 -8.99 -31.20 -10.46
C ARG A 102 -7.58 -31.46 -9.98
N PHE A 103 -7.07 -32.69 -10.15
CA PHE A 103 -5.70 -33.03 -9.81
C PHE A 103 -4.69 -32.18 -10.59
N ASN A 104 -4.84 -32.10 -11.91
CA ASN A 104 -3.97 -31.30 -12.77
C ASN A 104 -4.01 -29.80 -12.41
N MET A 105 -5.20 -29.26 -12.08
CA MET A 105 -5.33 -27.87 -11.65
C MET A 105 -4.63 -27.62 -10.32
N MET A 106 -4.74 -28.54 -9.34
CA MET A 106 -4.02 -28.44 -8.06
C MET A 106 -2.50 -28.47 -8.25
N GLU A 107 -1.97 -29.33 -9.13
CA GLU A 107 -0.54 -29.36 -9.43
C GLU A 107 -0.05 -28.04 -10.04
N LYS A 108 -0.84 -27.45 -10.95
CA LYS A 108 -0.53 -26.16 -11.57
C LYS A 108 -0.52 -25.00 -10.58
N MET A 109 -1.17 -25.09 -9.41
CA MET A 109 -1.19 -24.01 -8.42
C MET A 109 0.16 -23.75 -7.73
N VAL A 110 1.07 -24.74 -7.72
CA VAL A 110 2.39 -24.61 -7.06
C VAL A 110 3.18 -23.47 -7.71
N GLN A 111 3.34 -23.52 -9.03
CA GLN A 111 4.15 -22.58 -9.79
C GLN A 111 3.50 -22.29 -11.15
N PRO A 112 2.41 -21.51 -11.19
CA PRO A 112 1.60 -21.37 -12.39
C PRO A 112 2.29 -20.49 -13.46
N CYS A 113 3.12 -19.54 -13.02
CA CYS A 113 3.87 -18.61 -13.88
C CYS A 113 5.33 -19.00 -14.10
N GLY A 114 5.76 -20.21 -13.71
CA GLY A 114 7.17 -20.60 -13.74
C GLY A 114 8.00 -19.99 -12.59
N PRO A 115 9.34 -20.15 -12.62
CA PRO A 115 10.23 -19.60 -11.61
C PRO A 115 10.14 -18.08 -11.52
N PRO A 116 10.27 -17.51 -10.30
CA PRO A 116 10.30 -16.07 -10.13
C PRO A 116 11.49 -15.48 -10.92
N PRO A 117 11.32 -14.27 -11.49
CA PRO A 117 12.40 -13.60 -12.19
C PRO A 117 13.56 -13.32 -11.21
N GLU A 118 14.79 -13.35 -11.72
CA GLU A 118 15.96 -12.93 -10.95
C GLU A 118 15.75 -11.48 -10.49
N LYS A 119 15.93 -11.22 -9.19
CA LYS A 119 15.90 -9.86 -8.68
C LYS A 119 17.13 -9.16 -9.22
N ASN A 120 16.95 -8.09 -10.00
CA ASN A 120 18.05 -7.20 -10.33
C ASN A 120 18.54 -6.59 -9.00
N GLU A 121 19.75 -6.94 -8.57
CA GLU A 121 20.42 -6.28 -7.47
C GLU A 121 20.91 -4.91 -7.95
N ASP A 122 20.10 -3.87 -7.77
CA ASP A 122 20.50 -2.45 -7.85
C ASP A 122 20.29 -1.79 -6.48
#